data_AF-A0A345C2I2-F1
#
_entry.id   AF-A0A345C2I2-F1
#
_cell.length_a   1.000
_cell.length_b   1.000
_cell.length_c   1.000
_cell.angle_alpha   90.00
_cell.angle_beta   90.00
_cell.angle_gamma   90.00
#
_symmetry.space_group_name_H-M   'P 1'
#
loop_
_entity.id
_entity.type
_entity.pdbx_description
1 polymer ?
#
loop_
_entity_poly.entity_id
_entity_poly.type
_entity_poly.pdbx_seq_one_letter_code
_entity_poly.pdbx_strand_id
1 'polypeptide(L)'
;MEPMLDLLPYLQAEKELNRLESRRQSEREQIISGIYRQCEVIGGMPVTYSYPTEKAALELVDIDGAYSTAIRRNEERVTVLNNALDTLIESERKAFNVFINSKGRAVSHEAYTALEKVRSFVVKYKEAKEAEQKQKRKEKLKEEIKKKGEKQ
;
A
#
# COMPACT_ATOMS: atom_id res chain seq x y z
N MET A 1 1.24 12.07 -25.24
CA MET A 1 0.93 10.70 -24.74
C MET A 1 1.49 10.52 -23.32
N GLU A 2 1.15 11.41 -22.38
CA GLU A 2 1.54 11.32 -20.95
C GLU A 2 0.54 10.68 -19.98
N PRO A 3 -0.78 10.46 -20.29
CA PRO A 3 -1.76 10.09 -19.26
C PRO A 3 -1.57 8.69 -18.65
N MET A 4 -0.80 7.82 -19.32
CA MET A 4 -0.47 6.48 -18.85
C MET A 4 0.58 6.46 -17.73
N LEU A 5 1.50 7.43 -17.71
CA LEU A 5 2.59 7.45 -16.71
C LEU A 5 2.06 7.71 -15.30
N ASP A 6 1.04 8.58 -15.18
CA ASP A 6 0.44 8.94 -13.88
C ASP A 6 -0.41 7.81 -13.28
N LEU A 7 -0.99 6.96 -14.14
CA LEU A 7 -1.85 5.84 -13.75
C LEU A 7 -1.07 4.55 -13.52
N LEU A 8 0.10 4.39 -14.13
CA LEU A 8 0.91 3.17 -14.02
C LEU A 8 1.13 2.70 -12.58
N PRO A 9 1.45 3.56 -11.59
CA PRO A 9 1.63 3.13 -10.20
C PRO A 9 0.34 2.59 -9.55
N TYR A 10 -0.83 3.04 -10.01
CA TYR A 10 -2.13 2.58 -9.51
C TYR A 10 -2.52 1.26 -10.16
N LEU A 11 -2.32 1.14 -11.48
CA LEU A 11 -2.57 -0.08 -12.23
C LEU A 11 -1.67 -1.24 -11.78
N GLN A 12 -0.44 -0.95 -11.33
CA GLN A 12 0.48 -1.96 -10.82
C GLN A 12 0.34 -2.22 -9.31
N ALA A 13 -0.44 -1.42 -8.59
CA ALA A 13 -0.48 -1.44 -7.13
C ALA A 13 -0.93 -2.79 -6.57
N GLU A 14 -1.95 -3.42 -7.17
CA GLU A 14 -2.45 -4.73 -6.72
C GLU A 14 -1.40 -5.83 -6.90
N LYS A 15 -0.73 -5.85 -8.07
CA LYS A 15 0.35 -6.81 -8.32
C LYS A 15 1.52 -6.61 -7.35
N GLU A 16 1.90 -5.36 -7.11
CA GLU A 16 2.99 -5.05 -6.18
C GLU A 16 2.60 -5.34 -4.73
N LEU A 17 1.35 -5.09 -4.34
CA LEU A 17 0.80 -5.47 -3.03
C LEU A 17 0.93 -6.99 -2.82
N ASN A 18 0.41 -7.79 -3.74
CA ASN A 18 0.50 -9.26 -3.67
C ASN A 18 1.96 -9.74 -3.59
N ARG A 19 2.87 -9.10 -4.34
CA ARG A 19 4.30 -9.42 -4.32
C ARG A 19 4.93 -9.10 -2.96
N LEU A 20 4.66 -7.93 -2.40
CA LEU A 20 5.20 -7.49 -1.11
C LEU A 20 4.66 -8.36 0.03
N GLU A 21 3.36 -8.66 0.02
CA GLU A 21 2.74 -9.53 1.02
C GLU A 21 3.27 -10.95 0.97
N SER A 22 3.40 -11.52 -0.24
CA SER A 22 3.98 -12.85 -0.43
C SER A 22 5.43 -12.90 0.06
N ARG A 23 6.23 -11.87 -0.23
CA ARG A 23 7.61 -11.79 0.23
C ARG A 23 7.69 -11.65 1.75
N ARG A 24 6.90 -10.75 2.34
CA ARG A 24 6.79 -10.60 3.80
C ARG A 24 6.44 -11.93 4.45
N GLN A 25 5.44 -12.64 3.93
CA GLN A 25 5.01 -13.93 4.45
C GLN A 25 6.12 -14.98 4.36
N SER A 26 6.81 -15.08 3.22
CA SER A 26 7.92 -16.02 3.05
C SER A 26 9.08 -15.74 4.01
N GLU A 27 9.46 -14.48 4.23
CA GLU A 27 10.51 -14.11 5.18
C GLU A 27 10.11 -14.43 6.63
N ARG A 28 8.83 -14.21 7.00
CA ARG A 28 8.29 -14.63 8.31
C ARG A 28 8.36 -16.15 8.50
N GLU A 29 7.96 -16.91 7.47
CA GLU A 29 7.98 -18.37 7.51
C GLU A 29 9.39 -18.94 7.66
N GLN A 30 10.39 -18.30 7.06
CA GLN A 30 11.81 -18.68 7.22
C GLN A 30 12.29 -18.50 8.66
N ILE A 31 11.95 -17.39 9.31
CA ILE A 31 12.27 -17.17 10.72
C ILE A 31 11.58 -18.20 11.60
N ILE A 32 10.27 -18.37 11.44
CA ILE A 32 9.48 -19.32 12.25
C ILE A 32 10.04 -20.74 12.11
N SER A 33 10.31 -21.16 10.87
CA SER A 33 10.90 -22.48 10.59
C SER A 33 12.32 -22.62 11.15
N GLY A 34 13.10 -21.53 11.18
CA GLY A 34 14.41 -21.48 11.83
C GLY A 34 14.34 -21.74 13.33
N ILE A 35 13.36 -21.16 14.03
CA ILE A 35 13.11 -21.42 15.46
C ILE A 35 12.76 -22.88 15.69
N TYR A 36 11.80 -23.43 14.94
CA TYR A 36 11.37 -24.83 15.10
C TYR A 36 12.52 -25.82 14.93
N ARG A 37 13.52 -25.51 14.10
CA ARG A 37 14.74 -26.33 13.94
C ARG A 37 15.74 -26.19 15.10
N GLN A 38 15.73 -25.06 15.81
CA GLN A 38 16.65 -24.77 16.92
C GLN A 38 16.09 -25.15 18.29
N CYS A 39 14.77 -25.34 18.40
CA CYS A 39 14.13 -25.86 19.61
C CYS A 39 14.34 -27.38 19.69
N GLU A 40 15.40 -27.83 20.36
CA GLU A 40 15.49 -29.22 20.82
C GLU A 40 14.39 -29.49 21.87
N VAL A 41 13.61 -30.55 21.67
CA VAL A 41 12.62 -31.02 22.66
C VAL A 41 13.38 -31.76 23.75
N ILE A 42 13.85 -31.05 24.77
CA ILE A 42 14.43 -31.67 25.96
C ILE A 42 13.32 -31.92 26.98
N GLY A 43 12.91 -33.19 27.15
CA GLY A 43 12.18 -33.66 28.33
C GLY A 43 10.72 -33.22 28.50
N GLY A 44 10.04 -32.74 27.45
CA GLY A 44 8.59 -32.49 27.49
C GLY A 44 8.12 -31.32 28.39
N MET A 45 9.04 -30.50 28.90
CA MET A 45 8.72 -29.26 29.61
C MET A 45 8.97 -28.05 28.70
N PRO A 46 8.02 -27.12 28.55
CA PRO A 46 8.25 -25.89 27.82
C PRO A 46 9.25 -25.05 28.61
N VAL A 47 10.51 -25.02 28.14
CA VAL A 47 11.52 -24.10 28.66
C VAL A 47 10.99 -22.70 28.41
N THR A 48 10.85 -21.93 29.50
CA THR A 48 10.60 -20.48 29.51
C THR A 48 11.22 -19.79 28.30
N TYR A 49 10.42 -18.99 27.56
CA TYR A 49 10.82 -18.15 26.41
C TYR A 49 12.33 -18.17 26.16
N SER A 50 12.80 -19.15 25.38
CA SER A 50 14.22 -19.31 25.15
C SER A 50 14.73 -18.13 24.33
N TYR A 51 15.99 -17.70 24.54
CA TYR A 51 16.64 -16.64 23.78
C TYR A 51 16.41 -16.68 22.23
N PRO A 52 16.34 -17.86 21.57
CA PRO A 52 15.95 -17.96 20.16
C PRO A 52 14.53 -17.46 19.83
N THR A 53 13.55 -17.68 20.72
CA THR A 53 12.16 -17.24 20.51
C THR A 53 12.00 -15.72 20.65
N GLU A 54 12.70 -15.10 21.61
CA GLU A 54 12.70 -13.65 21.78
C GLU A 54 13.39 -12.95 20.61
N LYS A 55 14.55 -13.47 20.19
CA LYS A 55 15.27 -12.95 19.01
C LYS A 55 14.39 -13.00 17.75
N ALA A 56 13.71 -14.12 17.53
CA ALA A 56 12.83 -14.24 16.39
C ALA A 56 11.59 -13.33 16.46
N ALA A 57 11.05 -13.09 17.65
CA ALA A 57 9.96 -12.12 17.83
C ALA A 57 10.39 -10.71 17.41
N LEU A 58 11.61 -10.29 17.75
CA LEU A 58 12.18 -9.02 17.30
C LEU A 58 12.37 -8.98 15.78
N GLU A 59 12.94 -10.02 15.18
CA GLU A 59 13.13 -10.10 13.73
C GLU A 59 11.80 -10.08 12.94
N LEU A 60 10.74 -10.68 13.47
CA LEU A 60 9.39 -10.60 12.88
C LEU A 60 8.82 -9.18 12.90
N VAL A 61 9.05 -8.43 13.98
CA VAL A 61 8.65 -7.01 14.07
C VAL A 61 9.43 -6.17 13.07
N ASP A 62 10.73 -6.43 12.90
CA ASP A 62 11.57 -5.71 11.94
C ASP A 62 11.11 -5.96 10.50
N ILE A 63 10.78 -7.20 10.14
CA ILE A 63 10.18 -7.54 8.83
C ILE A 63 8.88 -6.78 8.64
N ASP A 64 7.93 -6.88 9.58
CA ASP A 64 6.65 -6.21 9.45
C ASP A 64 6.83 -4.68 9.32
N GLY A 65 7.75 -4.12 10.10
CA GLY A 65 8.15 -2.71 10.02
C GLY A 65 8.67 -2.32 8.64
N ALA A 66 9.59 -3.11 8.07
CA ALA A 66 10.20 -2.86 6.77
C ALA A 66 9.17 -2.82 5.62
N TYR A 67 8.15 -3.69 5.66
CA TYR A 67 7.13 -3.77 4.61
C TYR A 67 5.91 -2.86 4.84
N SER A 68 5.62 -2.49 6.09
CA SER A 68 4.40 -1.77 6.49
C SER A 68 4.09 -0.53 5.64
N THR A 69 5.08 0.31 5.39
CA THR A 69 4.89 1.57 4.67
C THR A 69 4.61 1.34 3.18
N ALA A 70 5.26 0.35 2.57
CA ALA A 70 5.08 0.04 1.16
C ALA A 70 3.73 -0.64 0.90
N ILE A 71 3.33 -1.59 1.75
CA ILE A 71 2.02 -2.25 1.71
C ILE A 71 0.91 -1.21 1.83
N ARG A 72 0.93 -0.39 2.90
CA ARG A 72 -0.08 0.65 3.12
C ARG A 72 -0.23 1.61 1.95
N ARG A 73 0.88 2.01 1.33
CA ARG A 73 0.86 2.88 0.14
C ARG A 73 0.21 2.20 -1.07
N ASN A 74 0.42 0.91 -1.26
CA ASN A 74 -0.19 0.17 -2.38
C ASN A 74 -1.66 -0.14 -2.12
N GLU A 75 -2.06 -0.50 -0.89
CA GLU A 75 -3.47 -0.64 -0.51
C GLU A 75 -4.27 0.64 -0.77
N GLU A 76 -3.70 1.80 -0.41
CA GLU A 76 -4.31 3.09 -0.70
C GLU A 76 -4.48 3.32 -2.20
N ARG A 77 -3.48 2.99 -3.01
CA ARG A 77 -3.55 3.12 -4.48
C ARG A 77 -4.60 2.20 -5.09
N VAL A 78 -4.69 0.95 -4.63
CA VAL A 78 -5.74 0.00 -5.06
C VAL A 78 -7.12 0.56 -4.72
N THR A 79 -7.28 1.09 -3.51
CA THR A 79 -8.55 1.69 -3.07
C THR A 79 -8.94 2.89 -3.93
N VAL A 80 -8.00 3.79 -4.21
CA VAL A 80 -8.24 4.95 -5.08
C VAL A 80 -8.59 4.53 -6.50
N LEU A 81 -7.93 3.51 -7.05
CA LEU A 81 -8.23 2.99 -8.38
C LEU A 81 -9.64 2.39 -8.42
N ASN A 82 -10.02 1.59 -7.43
CA ASN A 82 -11.37 1.00 -7.35
C ASN A 82 -12.45 2.09 -7.27
N ASN A 83 -12.24 3.10 -6.42
CA ASN A 83 -13.13 4.26 -6.35
C ASN A 83 -13.24 5.00 -7.68
N ALA A 84 -12.13 5.12 -8.43
CA ALA A 84 -12.15 5.72 -9.77
C ALA A 84 -12.95 4.87 -10.75
N LEU A 85 -12.81 3.54 -10.71
CA LEU A 85 -13.57 2.61 -11.56
C LEU A 85 -15.06 2.63 -11.26
N ASP A 86 -15.44 2.91 -10.02
CA ASP A 86 -16.85 3.08 -9.60
C ASP A 86 -17.50 4.34 -10.16
N THR A 87 -16.72 5.30 -10.68
CA THR A 87 -17.26 6.44 -11.41
C THR A 87 -17.58 6.15 -12.88
N LEU A 88 -17.12 5.00 -13.40
CA LEU A 88 -17.35 4.61 -14.79
C LEU A 88 -18.69 3.89 -14.95
N ILE A 89 -19.37 4.14 -16.06
CA ILE A 89 -20.52 3.32 -16.47
C ILE A 89 -20.04 1.94 -16.95
N GLU A 90 -20.94 0.96 -17.05
CA GLU A 90 -20.57 -0.42 -17.35
C GLU A 90 -19.82 -0.60 -18.70
N SER A 91 -20.23 0.12 -19.75
CA SER A 91 -19.56 0.09 -21.05
C SER A 91 -18.12 0.64 -20.97
N GLU A 92 -17.92 1.75 -20.24
CA GLU A 92 -16.61 2.35 -20.01
C GLU A 92 -15.71 1.43 -19.19
N ARG A 93 -16.24 0.79 -18.15
CA ARG A 93 -15.50 -0.18 -17.32
C ARG A 93 -15.05 -1.39 -18.15
N LYS A 94 -15.94 -1.93 -19.01
CA LYS A 94 -15.59 -3.03 -19.93
C LYS A 94 -14.49 -2.60 -20.91
N ALA A 95 -14.63 -1.43 -21.55
CA ALA A 95 -13.62 -0.90 -22.46
C ALA A 95 -12.27 -0.66 -21.79
N PHE A 96 -12.28 -0.12 -20.56
CA PHE A 96 -11.09 0.09 -19.75
C PHE A 96 -10.36 -1.21 -19.40
N ASN A 97 -11.10 -2.25 -18.99
CA ASN A 97 -10.51 -3.56 -18.67
C ASN A 97 -9.91 -4.22 -19.91
N VAL A 98 -10.57 -4.15 -21.06
CA VAL A 98 -10.02 -4.63 -22.33
C VAL A 98 -8.74 -3.87 -22.70
N PHE A 99 -8.72 -2.55 -22.49
CA PHE A 99 -7.54 -1.73 -22.74
C PHE A 99 -6.35 -2.12 -21.86
N ILE A 100 -6.55 -2.32 -20.55
CA ILE A 100 -5.50 -2.78 -19.63
C ILE A 100 -4.97 -4.15 -20.05
N ASN A 101 -5.87 -5.10 -20.31
CA ASN A 101 -5.49 -6.47 -20.66
C ASN A 101 -4.78 -6.56 -22.02
N SER A 102 -5.11 -5.67 -22.95
CA SER A 102 -4.45 -5.57 -24.25
C SER A 102 -3.13 -4.77 -24.21
N LYS A 103 -2.65 -4.37 -23.03
CA LYS A 103 -1.47 -3.51 -22.84
C LYS A 103 -1.56 -2.21 -23.66
N GLY A 104 -2.76 -1.65 -23.76
CA GLY A 104 -3.04 -0.40 -24.46
C GLY A 104 -3.06 -0.49 -25.98
N ARG A 105 -3.14 -1.70 -26.57
CA ARG A 105 -3.14 -1.90 -28.04
C ARG A 105 -4.52 -1.71 -28.68
N ALA A 106 -5.61 -1.96 -27.94
CA ALA A 106 -6.97 -1.78 -28.44
C ALA A 106 -7.57 -0.49 -27.85
N VAL A 107 -7.59 0.58 -28.63
CA VAL A 107 -8.10 1.89 -28.18
C VAL A 107 -9.45 2.15 -28.84
N SER A 108 -10.53 1.72 -28.21
CA SER A 108 -11.86 2.26 -28.54
C SER A 108 -11.99 3.68 -27.98
N HIS A 109 -12.89 4.47 -28.56
CA HIS A 109 -13.20 5.80 -28.02
C HIS A 109 -13.66 5.73 -26.55
N GLU A 110 -14.43 4.70 -26.22
CA GLU A 110 -14.90 4.41 -24.86
C GLU A 110 -13.74 4.11 -23.89
N ALA A 111 -12.73 3.37 -24.33
CA ALA A 111 -11.54 3.10 -23.52
C ALA A 111 -10.77 4.39 -23.22
N TYR A 112 -10.65 5.29 -24.20
CA TYR A 112 -10.02 6.60 -24.01
C TYR A 112 -10.80 7.46 -23.01
N THR A 113 -12.12 7.54 -23.16
CA THR A 113 -12.99 8.28 -22.22
C THR A 113 -12.88 7.71 -20.81
N ALA A 114 -12.88 6.38 -20.66
CA ALA A 114 -12.71 5.73 -19.37
C ALA A 114 -11.35 6.03 -18.73
N LEU A 115 -10.27 6.00 -19.52
CA LEU A 115 -8.92 6.34 -19.06
C LEU A 115 -8.84 7.78 -18.56
N GLU A 116 -9.37 8.75 -19.30
CA GLU A 116 -9.34 10.15 -18.90
C GLU A 116 -10.20 10.41 -17.66
N LYS A 117 -11.34 9.74 -17.50
CA LYS A 117 -12.15 9.81 -16.27
C LYS A 117 -11.37 9.29 -15.06
N VAL A 118 -10.79 8.10 -15.18
CA VAL A 118 -9.98 7.48 -14.12
C VAL A 118 -8.77 8.37 -13.78
N ARG A 119 -8.08 8.91 -14.79
CA ARG A 119 -6.97 9.86 -14.61
C ARG A 119 -7.41 11.11 -13.88
N SER A 120 -8.49 11.75 -14.33
CA SER A 120 -9.02 12.97 -13.72
C SER A 120 -9.36 12.76 -12.25
N PHE A 121 -9.95 11.62 -11.91
CA PHE A 121 -10.24 11.25 -10.53
C PHE A 121 -8.96 11.13 -9.69
N VAL A 122 -7.97 10.38 -10.18
CA VAL A 122 -6.69 10.18 -9.47
C VAL A 122 -5.95 11.50 -9.23
N VAL A 123 -5.91 12.39 -10.23
CA VAL A 123 -5.28 13.71 -10.10
C VAL A 123 -5.99 14.54 -9.04
N LYS A 124 -7.32 14.66 -9.09
CA LYS A 124 -8.10 15.38 -8.09
C LYS A 124 -7.92 14.82 -6.69
N TYR A 125 -7.84 13.49 -6.56
CA TYR A 125 -7.57 12.84 -5.28
C TYR A 125 -6.20 13.23 -4.72
N LYS A 126 -5.15 13.23 -5.55
CA LYS A 126 -3.80 13.64 -5.13
C LYS A 126 -3.80 15.09 -4.65
N GLU A 127 -4.39 16.00 -5.43
CA GLU A 127 -4.49 17.42 -5.09
C GLU A 127 -5.22 17.64 -3.76
N ALA A 128 -6.34 16.94 -3.54
CA ALA A 128 -7.10 16.99 -2.29
C ALA A 128 -6.26 16.50 -1.09
N LYS A 129 -5.55 15.37 -1.24
CA LYS A 129 -4.69 14.82 -0.19
C LYS A 129 -3.51 15.76 0.15
N GLU A 130 -2.92 16.40 -0.85
CA GLU A 130 -1.87 17.39 -0.62
C GLU A 130 -2.39 18.63 0.13
N ALA A 131 -3.58 19.11 -0.22
CA ALA A 131 -4.23 20.20 0.49
C ALA A 131 -4.51 19.84 1.96
N GLU A 132 -5.05 18.64 2.21
CA GLU A 132 -5.31 18.13 3.56
C GLU A 132 -4.02 18.04 4.41
N GLN A 133 -2.92 17.55 3.81
CA GLN A 133 -1.64 17.48 4.50
C GLN A 133 -1.06 18.86 4.83
N LYS A 134 -1.19 19.82 3.90
CA LYS A 134 -0.78 21.21 4.14
C LYS A 134 -1.60 21.83 5.27
N GLN A 135 -2.91 21.56 5.34
CA GLN A 135 -3.77 22.04 6.42
C GLN A 135 -3.36 21.42 7.77
N LYS A 136 -3.20 20.11 7.85
CA LYS A 136 -2.74 19.41 9.07
C LYS A 136 -1.42 19.96 9.60
N ARG A 137 -0.46 20.29 8.72
CA ARG A 137 0.81 20.93 9.12
C ARG A 137 0.61 22.33 9.69
N LYS A 138 -0.26 23.14 9.08
CA LYS A 138 -0.60 24.48 9.59
C LYS A 138 -1.27 24.42 10.97
N GLU A 139 -2.17 23.47 11.19
CA GLU A 139 -2.84 23.27 12.48
C GLU A 139 -1.85 22.85 13.57
N LYS A 140 -0.98 21.87 13.29
CA LYS A 140 0.09 21.47 14.21
C LYS A 140 1.01 22.62 14.61
N LEU A 141 1.42 23.44 13.63
CA LEU A 141 2.25 24.62 13.89
C LEU A 141 1.55 25.64 14.80
N LYS A 142 0.24 25.88 14.59
CA LYS A 142 -0.55 26.77 15.46
C LYS A 142 -0.64 26.24 16.89
N GLU A 143 -0.87 24.95 17.06
CA GLU A 143 -0.89 24.32 18.39
C GLU A 143 0.46 24.38 19.10
N GLU A 144 1.56 24.17 18.38
CA GLU A 144 2.92 24.28 18.93
C GLU A 144 3.27 25.71 19.36
N ILE A 145 2.86 26.72 18.57
CA ILE A 145 3.03 28.13 18.93
C ILE A 145 2.22 28.47 20.19
N LYS A 146 0.96 28.03 20.27
CA LYS A 146 0.10 28.25 21.44
C LYS A 146 0.71 27.63 22.71
N LYS A 147 1.20 26.39 22.63
CA LYS A 147 1.85 25.70 23.76
C LYS A 147 3.16 26.35 24.21
N LYS A 148 3.87 27.07 23.33
CA LYS A 148 5.08 27.81 23.68
C LYS A 148 4.77 29.18 24.30
N GLY A 149 3.67 29.82 23.91
CA GLY A 149 3.21 31.09 24.49
C GLY A 149 2.65 30.95 25.91
N GLU A 150 2.09 29.79 26.27
CA GLU A 150 1.54 29.51 27.62
C GLU A 150 2.61 29.16 28.68
N LYS A 151 3.90 29.05 28.29
CA LYS A 151 5.02 28.73 29.18
C LYS A 151 5.90 29.94 29.56
N GLN A 152 5.48 31.16 29.21
CA GLN A 152 6.10 32.42 29.61
C GLN A 152 5.15 33.21 30.49
#